data_AF-A0A5M3Z346-F1
#
_entry.id   AF-A0A5M3Z346-F1
#
_cell.length_a   1.000
_cell.length_b   1.000
_cell.length_c   1.000
_cell.angle_alpha   90.00
_cell.angle_beta   90.00
_cell.angle_gamma   90.00
#
_symmetry.space_group_name_H-M   'P 1'
#
loop_
_entity.id
_entity.type
_entity.pdbx_description
1 polymer ?
#
loop_
_entity_poly.entity_id
_entity_poly.type
_entity_poly.pdbx_seq_one_letter_code
_entity_poly.pdbx_strand_id
1 'polypeptide(L)'
;MGVPFEALLPYGIMITMFGVTGAGLTAVKYFSNDGKKARWNRDLWDRVSFLTTYSVKLGDLADPLTAKYVTDLTIRPNTLFDVAIASR
;
A
#
# COMPACT_ATOMS: atom_id res chain seq x y z
N MET A 1 32.10 -31.25 27.29
CA MET A 1 30.69 -31.36 27.70
C MET A 1 29.84 -30.84 26.54
N GLY A 2 28.99 -31.68 25.95
CA GLY A 2 28.20 -31.32 24.76
C GLY A 2 27.16 -30.24 25.08
N VAL A 3 26.83 -29.40 24.10
CA VAL A 3 25.86 -28.31 24.26
C VAL A 3 24.51 -28.87 24.71
N PRO A 4 23.89 -28.35 25.80
CA PRO A 4 22.59 -28.81 26.26
C PRO A 4 21.50 -28.34 25.29
N PHE A 5 21.05 -29.24 24.41
CA PHE A 5 20.04 -28.97 23.38
C PHE A 5 18.69 -28.49 23.95
N GLU A 6 18.38 -28.88 25.19
CA GLU A 6 17.20 -28.46 25.94
C GLU A 6 17.15 -26.94 26.12
N ALA A 7 18.31 -26.29 26.26
CA ALA A 7 18.40 -24.83 26.33
C ALA A 7 18.18 -24.16 24.97
N LEU A 8 18.32 -24.89 23.85
CA LEU A 8 18.15 -24.35 22.49
C LEU A 8 16.72 -24.48 21.97
N LEU A 9 15.93 -25.42 22.50
CA LEU A 9 14.52 -25.60 22.14
C LEU A 9 13.68 -24.31 22.24
N PRO A 10 13.73 -23.52 23.34
CA PRO A 10 12.94 -22.30 23.42
C PRO A 10 13.38 -21.26 22.38
N TYR A 11 14.68 -21.14 22.10
CA TYR A 11 15.18 -20.23 21.07
C TYR A 11 14.82 -20.70 19.65
N GLY A 12 14.82 -22.01 19.40
CA GLY A 12 14.36 -22.59 18.14
C GLY A 12 12.90 -22.24 17.86
N ILE A 13 12.03 -22.40 18.87
CA ILE A 13 10.61 -22.03 18.76
C ILE A 13 10.47 -20.54 18.46
N MET A 14 11.17 -19.66 19.19
CA MET A 14 11.13 -18.23 18.94
C MET A 14 11.54 -17.89 17.50
N ILE A 15 12.68 -18.42 17.02
CA ILE A 15 13.16 -18.19 15.67
C ILE A 15 12.15 -18.67 14.63
N THR A 16 11.54 -19.84 14.84
CA THR A 16 10.53 -20.36 13.91
C THR A 16 9.29 -19.48 13.86
N MET A 17 8.76 -19.03 15.00
CA MET A 17 7.57 -18.18 15.05
C MET A 17 7.81 -16.80 14.41
N PHE A 18 8.95 -16.18 14.70
CA PHE A 18 9.34 -14.94 14.04
C PHE A 18 9.60 -15.12 12.54
N GLY A 19 10.19 -16.24 12.14
CA GLY A 19 10.40 -16.60 10.74
C GLY A 19 9.08 -16.76 9.97
N VAL A 20 8.15 -17.55 10.52
CA VAL A 20 6.82 -17.78 9.92
C VAL A 20 6.04 -16.47 9.83
N THR A 21 6.08 -15.65 10.87
CA THR A 21 5.38 -14.36 10.88
C THR A 21 5.95 -13.39 9.85
N GLY A 22 7.28 -13.27 9.76
CA GLY A 22 7.96 -12.39 8.80
C GLY A 22 7.70 -12.81 7.34
N ALA A 23 7.77 -14.12 7.06
CA ALA A 23 7.46 -14.66 5.74
C ALA A 23 5.96 -14.48 5.39
N GLY A 24 5.07 -14.77 6.36
CA GLY A 24 3.63 -14.62 6.19
C GLY A 24 3.22 -13.18 5.87
N LEU A 25 3.74 -12.20 6.60
CA LEU A 25 3.47 -10.78 6.35
C LEU A 25 3.98 -10.33 4.97
N THR A 26 5.13 -10.86 4.55
CA THR A 26 5.70 -10.55 3.24
C THR A 26 4.85 -11.12 2.11
N ALA A 27 4.37 -12.36 2.27
CA ALA A 27 3.48 -13.01 1.29
C ALA A 27 2.15 -12.25 1.16
N VAL A 28 1.50 -11.92 2.28
CA VAL A 28 0.24 -11.16 2.25
C VAL A 28 0.42 -9.82 1.54
N LYS A 29 1.49 -9.08 1.87
CA LYS A 29 1.79 -7.81 1.19
C LYS A 29 2.07 -7.99 -0.29
N TYR A 30 2.72 -9.09 -0.69
CA TYR A 30 2.98 -9.39 -2.09
C TYR A 30 1.67 -9.61 -2.86
N PHE A 31 0.75 -10.39 -2.30
CA PHE A 31 -0.57 -10.63 -2.91
C PHE A 31 -1.42 -9.36 -2.97
N SER A 32 -1.41 -8.51 -1.93
CA SER A 32 -2.16 -7.25 -1.94
C SER A 32 -1.62 -6.20 -2.93
N ASN A 33 -0.39 -6.35 -3.42
CA ASN A 33 0.24 -5.42 -4.36
C ASN A 33 0.29 -5.99 -5.79
N ASP A 34 -0.67 -6.84 -6.17
CA ASP A 34 -0.73 -7.50 -7.48
C ASP A 34 0.57 -8.23 -7.86
N GLY A 35 1.23 -8.83 -6.87
CA GLY A 35 2.52 -9.50 -7.07
C GLY A 35 3.71 -8.56 -7.23
N LYS A 36 3.59 -7.31 -6.79
CA LYS A 36 4.70 -6.35 -6.76
C LYS A 36 5.23 -6.19 -5.34
N LYS A 37 6.54 -5.93 -5.24
CA LYS A 37 7.17 -5.69 -3.94
C LYS A 37 6.64 -4.39 -3.34
N ALA A 38 6.19 -4.46 -2.09
CA ALA A 38 5.77 -3.29 -1.34
C ALA A 38 6.91 -2.27 -1.23
N ARG A 39 6.62 -1.01 -1.58
CA ARG A 39 7.59 0.08 -1.48
C ARG A 39 7.60 0.62 -0.06
N TRP A 40 8.80 0.72 0.51
CA TRP A 40 9.04 1.24 1.85
C TRP A 40 9.55 2.69 1.73
N ASN A 41 9.20 3.54 2.70
CA ASN A 41 9.56 4.96 2.74
C ASN A 41 9.06 5.80 1.52
N ARG A 42 7.73 5.85 1.31
CA ARG A 42 7.14 6.72 0.28
C ARG A 42 7.24 8.19 0.68
N ASP A 43 8.00 8.94 -0.12
CA ASP A 43 8.10 10.39 -0.01
C ASP A 43 6.84 11.10 -0.54
N LEU A 44 6.81 12.42 -0.40
CA LEU A 44 5.65 13.21 -0.84
C LEU A 44 5.42 13.08 -2.35
N TRP A 45 6.50 12.98 -3.13
CA TRP A 45 6.45 12.81 -4.58
C TRP A 45 5.92 11.44 -5.02
N ASP A 46 6.20 10.36 -4.30
CA ASP A 46 5.62 9.02 -4.51
C ASP A 46 4.11 9.00 -4.27
N ARG A 47 3.63 9.84 -3.34
CA ARG A 47 2.20 9.95 -3.05
C ARG A 47 1.50 10.69 -4.18
N VAL A 48 2.06 11.82 -4.63
CA VAL A 48 1.52 12.64 -5.73
C VAL A 48 1.59 11.90 -7.07
N SER A 49 2.69 11.20 -7.37
CA SER A 49 2.82 10.44 -8.61
C SER A 49 1.89 9.22 -8.68
N PHE A 50 1.58 8.59 -7.53
CA PHE A 50 0.47 7.64 -7.46
C PHE A 50 -0.84 8.33 -7.84
N LEU A 51 -1.08 9.56 -7.36
CA LEU A 51 -2.25 10.35 -7.74
C LEU A 51 -2.35 10.62 -9.23
N THR A 52 -1.28 11.12 -9.83
CA THR A 52 -1.24 11.41 -11.26
C THR A 52 -1.47 10.15 -12.10
N THR A 53 -0.90 9.00 -11.71
CA THR A 53 -1.01 7.76 -12.47
C THR A 53 -2.45 7.20 -12.49
N TYR A 54 -3.16 7.25 -11.36
CA TYR A 54 -4.56 6.82 -11.36
C TYR A 54 -5.48 7.84 -12.03
N SER A 55 -5.18 9.15 -11.97
CA SER A 55 -5.97 10.18 -12.66
C SER A 55 -5.88 10.03 -14.18
N VAL A 56 -4.72 9.62 -14.71
CA VAL A 56 -4.55 9.30 -16.14
C VAL A 56 -5.35 8.04 -16.50
N LYS A 57 -5.26 6.97 -15.70
CA LYS A 57 -6.01 5.73 -15.97
C LYS A 57 -7.54 5.87 -15.82
N LEU A 58 -8.01 6.73 -14.94
CA LEU A 58 -9.43 7.09 -14.86
C LEU A 58 -9.83 8.04 -16.00
N GLY A 59 -8.93 8.94 -16.40
CA GLY A 59 -9.11 9.89 -17.50
C GLY A 59 -9.27 9.22 -18.86
N ASP A 60 -8.59 8.09 -19.08
CA ASP A 60 -8.72 7.29 -20.31
C ASP A 60 -10.06 6.53 -20.38
N LEU A 61 -10.76 6.37 -19.25
CA LEU A 61 -12.09 5.75 -19.16
C LEU A 61 -13.22 6.79 -19.00
N ALA A 62 -12.85 8.05 -18.84
CA ALA A 62 -13.75 9.16 -18.61
C ALA A 62 -14.14 9.80 -19.94
N ASP A 63 -15.44 9.86 -20.19
CA ASP A 63 -16.03 10.88 -21.04
C ASP A 63 -15.43 12.27 -20.71
N PRO A 64 -15.32 13.18 -21.68
CA PRO A 64 -14.56 14.43 -21.55
C PRO A 64 -15.03 15.34 -20.39
N LEU A 65 -16.23 15.13 -19.85
CA LEU A 65 -16.75 15.84 -18.69
C LEU A 65 -16.12 15.32 -17.39
N THR A 66 -16.04 14.00 -17.19
CA THR A 66 -15.47 13.39 -15.99
C THR A 66 -13.96 13.68 -15.87
N ALA A 67 -13.24 13.76 -17.00
CA ALA A 67 -11.84 14.16 -17.03
C ALA A 67 -11.61 15.59 -16.50
N LYS A 68 -12.51 16.53 -16.81
CA LYS A 68 -12.44 17.93 -16.33
C LYS A 68 -12.57 18.02 -14.80
N TYR A 69 -13.49 17.24 -14.22
CA TYR A 69 -13.70 17.22 -12.76
C TYR A 69 -12.52 16.54 -12.03
N VAL A 70 -11.95 15.48 -12.59
CA VAL A 70 -10.77 14.79 -12.03
C VAL A 70 -9.51 15.67 -12.07
N THR A 71 -9.33 16.47 -13.13
CA THR A 71 -8.22 17.43 -13.20
C THR A 71 -8.35 18.55 -12.18
N ASP A 72 -9.57 19.04 -11.89
CA ASP A 72 -9.80 20.07 -10.88
C ASP A 72 -9.58 19.55 -9.44
N LEU A 73 -9.97 18.29 -9.19
CA LEU A 73 -9.73 17.60 -7.91
C LEU A 73 -8.24 17.34 -7.63
N THR A 74 -7.44 17.19 -8.68
CA THR A 74 -5.98 17.05 -8.57
C THR A 74 -5.30 18.38 -8.17
N ILE A 75 -5.92 19.53 -8.49
CA ILE A 75 -5.36 20.87 -8.21
C ILE A 75 -5.81 21.39 -6.83
N ARG A 76 -6.94 20.91 -6.28
CA ARG A 76 -7.45 21.29 -4.95
C ARG A 76 -7.75 20.05 -4.08
N PRO A 77 -6.77 19.54 -3.33
CA PRO A 77 -6.93 18.29 -2.57
C PRO A 77 -7.95 18.38 -1.40
N ASN A 78 -8.42 19.59 -1.07
CA ASN A 78 -9.20 19.86 0.15
C ASN A 78 -10.71 19.86 -0.10
N THR A 79 -11.16 19.95 -1.35
CA THR A 79 -12.59 20.11 -1.69
C THR A 79 -13.32 18.79 -1.90
N LEU A 80 -12.62 17.66 -1.79
CA LEU A 80 -13.19 16.31 -1.90
C LEU A 80 -14.22 16.03 -0.80
N PHE A 81 -14.00 16.56 0.41
CA PHE A 81 -14.98 16.47 1.50
C PHE A 81 -16.24 17.31 1.21
N ASP A 82 -16.08 18.48 0.59
CA ASP A 82 -17.20 19.38 0.31
C ASP A 82 -18.11 18.85 -0.82
N VAL A 83 -17.54 18.21 -1.85
CA VAL A 83 -18.33 17.65 -2.98
C VAL A 83 -19.02 16.32 -2.60
N ALA A 84 -18.38 15.51 -1.76
CA ALA A 84 -18.99 14.26 -1.25
C ALA A 84 -20.17 14.52 -0.29
N ILE A 85 -20.18 15.68 0.39
CA ILE A 85 -21.29 16.10 1.25
C ILE A 85 -22.42 16.77 0.44
N ALA A 86 -22.09 17.53 -0.62
CA ALA A 86 -23.07 18.21 -1.45
C ALA A 86 -23.88 17.29 -2.39
N SER A 87 -23.50 16.01 -2.50
CA SER A 87 -24.17 15.00 -3.35
C SER A 87 -25.02 13.98 -2.57
N ARG A 88 -25.25 14.23 -1.28
CA ARG A 88 -26.09 13.41 -0.39
C ARG A 88 -27.40 14.12 -0.01
#